data_AF-X1HI41-F1
#
_entry.id   AF-X1HI41-F1
#
_cell.length_a   1.000
_cell.length_b   1.000
_cell.length_c   1.000
_cell.angle_alpha   90.00
_cell.angle_beta   90.00
_cell.angle_gamma   90.00
#
_symmetry.space_group_name_H-M   'P 1'
#
loop_
_entity.id
_entity.type
_entity.pdbx_description
1 polymer ?
#
loop_
_entity_poly.entity_id
_entity_poly.type
_entity_poly.pdbx_seq_one_letter_code
_entity_poly.pdbx_strand_id
1 'polypeptide(L)'
;MPLIETDTLYAFLNANDVNHKFANNILVQVNKGELEANFSSVSLIELQLIYKSKNIEYDFEFDLVELQRIKNLIWAPLDAISSLTA
;
A
#
# COMPACT_ATOMS: atom_id res chain seq x y z
N MET A 1 6.45 -13.95 0.40
CA MET A 1 6.15 -12.84 1.33
C MET A 1 4.67 -12.54 1.22
N PRO A 2 3.99 -12.17 2.32
CA PRO A 2 2.61 -11.71 2.26
C PRO A 2 2.47 -10.50 1.33
N LEU A 3 1.35 -10.44 0.61
CA LEU A 3 0.97 -9.31 -0.21
C LEU A 3 0.09 -8.38 0.65
N ILE A 4 0.46 -7.10 0.72
CA ILE A 4 -0.37 -6.06 1.31
C ILE A 4 -1.39 -5.64 0.26
N GLU A 5 -2.66 -5.82 0.58
CA GLU A 5 -3.77 -5.42 -0.26
C GLU A 5 -4.00 -3.90 -0.25
N THR A 6 -4.62 -3.40 -1.31
CA THR A 6 -4.88 -1.97 -1.54
C THR A 6 -5.68 -1.34 -0.39
N ASP A 7 -6.61 -2.07 0.22
CA ASP A 7 -7.42 -1.59 1.33
C ASP A 7 -6.58 -1.26 2.57
N THR A 8 -5.56 -2.07 2.85
CA THR A 8 -4.63 -1.91 3.95
C THR A 8 -3.70 -0.73 3.71
N LEU A 9 -3.22 -0.56 2.48
CA LEU A 9 -2.45 0.63 2.09
C LEU A 9 -3.29 1.90 2.23
N TYR A 10 -4.52 1.88 1.73
CA TYR A 10 -5.41 3.04 1.79
C TYR A 10 -5.77 3.40 3.25
N ALA A 11 -6.07 2.40 4.09
CA ALA A 11 -6.34 2.62 5.51
C ALA A 11 -5.10 3.14 6.26
N PHE A 12 -3.90 2.71 5.87
CA PHE A 12 -2.66 3.26 6.41
C PHE A 12 -2.49 4.75 6.09
N LEU A 13 -2.75 5.16 4.85
CA LEU A 13 -2.60 6.54 4.39
C LEU A 13 -3.72 7.46 4.93
N ASN A 14 -4.93 6.94 5.09
CA ASN A 14 -6.08 7.71 5.57
C ASN A 14 -6.24 7.62 7.09
N ALA A 15 -5.79 8.66 7.81
CA ALA A 15 -5.91 8.75 9.28
C ALA A 15 -7.36 8.70 9.81
N ASN A 16 -8.36 9.00 8.97
CA ASN A 16 -9.78 8.92 9.33
C ASN A 16 -10.40 7.54 9.06
N ASP A 17 -9.64 6.59 8.51
CA ASP A 17 -10.13 5.23 8.28
C ASP A 17 -10.32 4.47 9.60
N VAL A 18 -11.42 3.72 9.71
CA VAL A 18 -11.72 2.93 10.92
C VAL A 18 -10.65 1.87 11.21
N ASN A 19 -9.96 1.42 10.17
CA ASN A 19 -8.89 0.43 10.25
C ASN A 19 -7.49 1.05 10.30
N HIS A 20 -7.37 2.39 10.32
CA HIS A 20 -6.07 3.07 10.27
C HIS A 20 -5.09 2.57 11.32
N LYS A 21 -5.54 2.42 12.58
CA LYS A 21 -4.69 1.91 13.67
C LYS A 21 -4.17 0.50 13.40
N PHE A 22 -4.99 -0.36 12.81
CA PHE A 22 -4.61 -1.73 12.49
C PHE A 22 -3.60 -1.75 11.33
N ALA A 23 -3.89 -1.03 10.25
CA ALA A 23 -3.00 -0.90 9.10
C ALA A 23 -1.64 -0.30 9.52
N ASN A 24 -1.64 0.78 10.31
CA ASN A 24 -0.43 1.40 10.83
C ASN A 24 0.43 0.42 11.66
N ASN A 25 -0.19 -0.42 12.49
CA ASN A 25 0.56 -1.44 13.24
C ASN A 25 1.24 -2.47 12.32
N ILE A 26 0.60 -2.85 11.21
CA ILE A 26 1.20 -3.74 10.21
C ILE A 26 2.39 -3.05 9.54
N LEU A 27 2.18 -1.84 9.00
CA LEU A 27 3.23 -1.13 8.27
C LEU A 27 4.41 -0.72 9.16
N VAL A 28 4.18 -0.49 10.47
CA VAL A 28 5.27 -0.29 11.45
C VAL A 28 6.10 -1.56 11.63
N GLN A 29 5.48 -2.74 11.72
CA GLN A 29 6.21 -4.02 11.79
C GLN A 29 7.02 -4.25 10.52
N VAL A 30 6.45 -3.92 9.36
CA VAL A 30 7.15 -3.98 8.07
C VAL A 30 8.37 -3.07 8.08
N ASN A 31 8.19 -1.80 8.44
CA ASN A 31 9.27 -0.81 8.46
C ASN A 31 10.42 -1.17 9.43
N LYS A 32 10.11 -1.88 10.52
CA LYS A 32 11.11 -2.37 11.48
C LYS A 32 11.84 -3.64 11.02
N GLY A 33 11.37 -4.29 9.96
CA GLY A 33 11.88 -5.58 9.49
C GLY A 33 11.41 -6.77 10.33
N GLU A 34 10.38 -6.58 11.16
CA GLU A 34 9.70 -7.66 11.88
C GLU A 34 8.83 -8.49 10.92
N LEU A 35 8.41 -7.87 9.82
CA LEU A 35 7.69 -8.49 8.71
C LEU A 35 8.28 -8.01 7.38
N GLU A 36 8.49 -8.93 6.45
CA GLU A 36 8.77 -8.59 5.05
C GLU A 36 7.47 -8.71 4.26
N ALA A 37 7.10 -7.67 3.51
CA ALA A 37 5.85 -7.67 2.76
C ALA A 37 6.02 -7.10 1.35
N ASN A 38 5.22 -7.60 0.42
CA ASN A 38 5.13 -7.08 -0.94
C ASN A 38 3.90 -6.21 -1.08
N PHE A 39 3.89 -5.30 -2.04
CA PHE A 39 2.63 -4.79 -2.59
C PHE A 39 2.67 -4.78 -4.11
N SER A 40 1.50 -4.96 -4.72
CA SER A 40 1.36 -5.07 -6.16
C SER A 40 1.40 -3.71 -6.82
N SER A 41 2.01 -3.63 -8.02
CA SER A 41 1.88 -2.44 -8.86
C SER A 41 0.42 -2.15 -9.25
N VAL A 42 -0.46 -3.16 -9.24
CA VAL A 42 -1.91 -2.98 -9.44
C VAL A 42 -2.53 -2.14 -8.32
N SER A 43 -2.06 -2.31 -7.08
CA SER A 43 -2.55 -1.54 -5.94
C SER A 43 -2.30 -0.04 -6.08
N LEU A 44 -1.25 0.39 -6.80
CA LEU A 44 -1.07 1.81 -7.11
C LEU A 44 -2.12 2.36 -8.07
N ILE A 45 -2.49 1.56 -9.07
CA ILE A 45 -3.54 1.94 -10.03
C ILE A 45 -4.87 2.04 -9.28
N GLU A 46 -5.17 1.08 -8.41
CA GLU A 46 -6.38 1.09 -7.59
C GLU A 46 -6.41 2.27 -6.61
N LEU A 47 -5.31 2.57 -5.92
CA LEU A 47 -5.19 3.77 -5.08
C LEU A 47 -5.47 5.03 -5.90
N GLN A 48 -4.88 5.17 -7.08
CA GLN A 48 -5.14 6.33 -7.94
C GLN A 48 -6.62 6.45 -8.33
N LEU A 49 -7.29 5.33 -8.63
CA LEU A 49 -8.72 5.31 -8.93
C LEU A 49 -9.57 5.69 -7.71
N ILE A 50 -9.19 5.26 -6.50
CA ILE A 50 -9.84 5.66 -5.25
C ILE A 50 -9.74 7.18 -5.05
N TYR A 51 -8.55 7.75 -5.22
CA TYR A 51 -8.32 9.19 -5.01
C TYR A 51 -9.12 10.01 -6.01
N LYS A 52 -9.14 9.57 -7.27
CA LYS A 52 -9.98 10.16 -8.32
C LYS A 52 -11.47 10.09 -7.98
N SER A 53 -11.94 8.97 -7.45
CA SER A 53 -13.35 8.83 -7.06
C SER A 53 -13.77 9.78 -5.92
N LYS A 54 -12.80 10.26 -5.15
CA LYS A 54 -12.99 11.13 -3.97
C LYS A 54 -12.64 12.60 -4.26
N ASN A 55 -12.18 12.94 -5.47
CA ASN A 55 -11.68 14.27 -5.85
C ASN A 55 -10.53 14.77 -4.96
N ILE A 56 -9.62 13.86 -4.60
CA ILE A 56 -8.42 14.13 -3.78
C ILE A 56 -7.13 13.74 -4.51
N GLU A 57 -7.11 13.82 -5.84
CA GLU A 57 -6.00 13.34 -6.67
C GLU A 57 -4.65 13.98 -6.32
N TYR A 58 -4.66 15.20 -5.80
CA TYR A 58 -3.46 15.94 -5.40
C TYR A 58 -2.73 15.31 -4.20
N ASP A 59 -3.41 14.49 -3.39
CA ASP A 59 -2.82 13.81 -2.24
C ASP A 59 -2.02 12.57 -2.65
N PHE A 60 -2.28 12.01 -3.85
CA PHE A 60 -1.71 10.75 -4.29
C PHE A 60 -0.16 10.78 -4.36
N GLU A 61 0.41 11.89 -4.84
CA GLU A 61 1.88 12.01 -4.95
C GLU A 61 2.56 12.06 -3.57
N PHE A 62 1.95 12.72 -2.59
CA PHE A 62 2.46 12.76 -1.23
C PHE A 62 2.42 11.37 -0.59
N ASP A 63 1.33 10.65 -0.79
CA ASP A 63 1.15 9.32 -0.22
C ASP A 63 2.04 8.27 -0.90
N LEU A 64 2.35 8.42 -2.19
CA LEU A 64 3.38 7.61 -2.85
C LEU A 64 4.76 7.79 -2.20
N VAL A 65 5.12 9.01 -1.84
CA VAL A 65 6.39 9.29 -1.15
C VAL A 65 6.40 8.61 0.22
N GLU A 66 5.30 8.63 0.97
CA GLU A 66 5.19 7.94 2.25
C GLU A 66 5.33 6.43 2.11
N LEU A 67 4.69 5.81 1.13
CA LEU A 67 4.84 4.37 0.85
C LEU A 67 6.28 3.99 0.51
N GLN A 68 7.00 4.83 -0.27
CA GLN A 68 8.40 4.60 -0.62
C GLN A 68 9.36 4.68 0.58
N ARG A 69 8.97 5.35 1.68
CA ARG A 69 9.78 5.46 2.90
C ARG A 69 9.72 4.20 3.78
N ILE A 70 8.72 3.35 3.56
CA ILE A 70 8.54 2.13 4.36
C ILE A 70 9.60 1.11 3.95
N LYS A 71 10.53 0.85 4.87
CA LYS A 71 11.57 -0.18 4.66
C LYS A 71 10.92 -1.56 4.64
N ASN A 72 11.48 -2.48 3.86
CA ASN A 72 11.03 -3.87 3.74
C ASN A 72 9.60 -4.04 3.16
N LEU A 73 9.03 -2.96 2.61
CA LEU A 73 7.88 -3.02 1.72
C LEU A 73 8.40 -3.07 0.27
N ILE A 74 8.32 -4.25 -0.36
CA ILE A 74 8.93 -4.50 -1.67
C ILE A 74 7.89 -4.36 -2.78
N TRP A 75 8.29 -3.74 -3.89
CA TRP A 75 7.47 -3.63 -5.08
C TRP A 75 7.42 -4.96 -5.83
N ALA A 76 6.22 -5.52 -5.97
CA ALA A 76 5.97 -6.65 -6.85
C ALA A 76 5.41 -6.13 -8.18
N PRO A 77 6.21 -6.12 -9.27
CA PRO A 77 5.71 -5.74 -10.58
C PRO A 77 4.70 -6.77 -11.07
N LEU A 78 3.64 -6.30 -11.74
CA LEU A 78 2.73 -7.19 -12.45
C LEU A 78 3.41 -7.75 -13.71
N ASP A 79 3.66 -9.05 -13.71
CA ASP A 79 4.10 -9.82 -14.87
C ASP A 79 3.30 -11.13 -15.00
N ALA A 80 3.48 -11.85 -16.10
CA ALA A 80 2.72 -13.08 -16.37
C ALA A 80 2.92 -14.16 -15.29
N ILE A 81 4.06 -14.16 -14.59
CA ILE A 81 4.40 -15.17 -13.59
C ILE A 81 3.76 -14.83 -12.24
N SER A 82 3.83 -13.56 -11.83
CA SER A 82 3.20 -13.03 -10.62
C SER A 82 1.68 -13.00 -10.71
N SER A 83 1.10 -12.83 -11.90
CA SER A 83 -0.37 -12.85 -12.10
C SER A 83 -1.04 -14.22 -11.84
N LEU A 84 -0.26 -15.31 -11.85
CA LEU A 84 -0.77 -16.68 -11.66
C LEU A 84 -0.49 -17.24 -10.24
N THR A 85 0.21 -16.47 -9.42
CA THR A 85 0.69 -16.91 -8.09
C THR A 85 0.33 -15.95 -6.96
N ALA A 86 -0.39 -14.85 -7.28
CA ALA A 86 -0.99 -13.92 -6.32
C ALA A 86 -2.27 -14.49 -5.72
#